data_AF-A0A6N7W5J5-F1
#
_entry.id   AF-A0A6N7W5J5-F1
#
_cell.length_a   1.000
_cell.length_b   1.000
_cell.length_c   1.000
_cell.angle_alpha   90.00
_cell.angle_beta   90.00
_cell.angle_gamma   90.00
#
_symmetry.space_group_name_H-M   'P 1'
#
loop_
_entity.id
_entity.type
_entity.pdbx_description
1 polymer ?
#
loop_
_entity_poly.entity_id
_entity_poly.type
_entity_poly.pdbx_seq_one_letter_code
_entity_poly.pdbx_strand_id
1 'polypeptide(L)'
;MLGTILLCVACILILGFILFICIWKIRTRKFKPSKDKTGQQQQLNQDLKDAGFAYDLKNDLFYSVMDCWQREMGYCRLYDEGSADFNMVMHCEPVCFTYSGKRWMIELWKGQYGITTGAEIGIYNTASDDIKTKQFTGTYYDCASNDERLDMSFVLRKNGKVLFKRSGIHWWLTGFKLGEFSHLDTLTMDAKIKFPNRTMRDAFVNGLVDIGYRKKEYSVHSNTVTIHYTTPHSPQPLSNSTPQGILVQNTNSINCGLYRQVTGKYTETLDKLEYLKTAMPELYEFCMHSLYARSFYKAFDWLIDLIHKGHNPDPGPEPGPSPCPGPEPCPCPKPCPCPKPCTCPCPKPCTCPKPCPKPCPKPCPKPCPKPCPCSPATHTKRLPNRICTPCNCQKPQNPCCPCTNSTACECEEKNTEKGMCR
;
A
#
# COMPACT_ATOMS: atom_id res chain seq x y z
N MET A 1 -38.88 37.24 -18.58
CA MET A 1 -38.41 36.97 -17.20
C MET A 1 -37.43 35.82 -17.12
N LEU A 2 -37.78 34.59 -17.55
CA LEU A 2 -36.87 33.44 -17.46
C LEU A 2 -35.55 33.65 -18.24
N GLY A 3 -35.61 34.18 -19.46
CA GLY A 3 -34.41 34.46 -20.27
C GLY A 3 -33.49 35.52 -19.65
N THR A 4 -34.05 36.54 -19.00
CA THR A 4 -33.30 37.58 -18.29
C THR A 4 -32.60 37.02 -17.05
N ILE A 5 -33.29 36.14 -16.30
CA ILE A 5 -32.72 35.45 -15.14
C ILE A 5 -31.57 34.53 -15.57
N LEU A 6 -31.75 33.74 -16.63
CA LEU A 6 -30.70 32.86 -17.16
C LEU A 6 -29.47 33.65 -17.62
N LEU A 7 -29.68 34.80 -18.27
CA LEU A 7 -28.59 35.67 -18.71
C LEU A 7 -27.83 36.28 -17.52
N CYS A 8 -28.54 36.75 -16.49
CA CYS A 8 -27.93 37.24 -15.26
C CYS A 8 -27.12 36.14 -14.55
N VAL A 9 -27.65 34.92 -14.44
CA VAL A 9 -26.92 33.78 -13.85
C VAL A 9 -25.66 33.47 -14.66
N ALA A 10 -25.75 33.42 -15.99
CA ALA A 10 -24.59 33.19 -16.86
C ALA A 10 -23.53 34.29 -16.67
N CYS A 11 -23.93 35.57 -16.61
CA CYS A 11 -23.01 36.67 -16.35
C CYS A 11 -22.33 36.55 -14.98
N ILE A 12 -23.06 36.20 -13.92
CA ILE A 12 -22.50 35.99 -12.58
C ILE A 12 -21.48 34.85 -12.58
N LEU A 13 -21.79 33.72 -13.24
CA LEU A 13 -20.86 32.60 -13.34
C LEU A 13 -19.59 32.97 -14.12
N ILE A 14 -19.71 33.70 -15.22
CA ILE A 14 -18.57 34.18 -16.01
C ILE A 14 -17.71 35.15 -15.19
N LEU A 15 -18.32 36.13 -14.51
CA LEU A 15 -17.61 37.08 -13.66
C LEU A 15 -16.90 36.37 -12.50
N GLY A 16 -17.57 35.40 -11.87
CA GLY A 16 -16.98 34.55 -10.83
C GLY A 16 -15.79 33.75 -11.36
N PHE A 17 -15.90 33.17 -12.56
CA PHE A 17 -14.80 32.44 -13.19
C PHE A 17 -13.61 33.33 -13.57
N ILE A 18 -13.87 34.53 -14.10
CA ILE A 18 -12.82 35.52 -14.38
C ILE A 18 -12.13 35.94 -13.08
N LEU A 19 -12.90 36.24 -12.03
CA LEU A 19 -12.37 36.58 -10.71
C LEU A 19 -11.50 35.44 -10.16
N PHE A 20 -11.97 34.19 -10.27
CA PHE A 20 -11.22 33.01 -9.89
C PHE A 20 -9.89 32.90 -10.64
N ILE A 21 -9.88 33.07 -11.97
CA ILE A 21 -8.64 33.05 -12.76
C ILE A 21 -7.69 34.19 -12.35
N CYS A 22 -8.23 35.39 -12.10
CA CYS A 22 -7.44 36.54 -11.67
C CYS A 22 -6.78 36.27 -10.31
N ILE A 23 -7.55 35.80 -9.32
CA ILE A 23 -7.04 35.43 -7.99
C ILE A 23 -5.98 34.32 -8.12
N TRP A 24 -6.27 33.28 -8.90
CA TRP A 24 -5.35 32.18 -9.13
C TRP A 24 -4.03 32.67 -9.73
N LYS A 25 -4.08 33.50 -10.78
CA LYS A 25 -2.88 34.11 -11.38
C LYS A 25 -2.13 34.99 -10.40
N ILE A 26 -2.81 35.81 -9.60
CA ILE A 26 -2.17 36.68 -8.59
C ILE A 26 -1.44 35.84 -7.55
N ARG A 27 -2.11 34.83 -6.97
CA ARG A 27 -1.55 33.93 -5.95
C ARG A 27 -0.35 33.14 -6.48
N THR A 28 -0.39 32.71 -7.75
CA THR A 28 0.64 31.82 -8.32
C THR A 28 1.74 32.53 -9.11
N ARG A 29 1.61 33.83 -9.43
CA ARG A 29 2.55 34.57 -10.30
C ARG A 29 4.02 34.46 -9.88
N LYS A 30 4.27 34.42 -8.57
CA LYS A 30 5.63 34.36 -8.00
C LYS A 30 5.87 33.07 -7.22
N PHE A 31 4.98 32.08 -7.34
CA PHE A 31 5.14 30.82 -6.63
C PHE A 31 6.44 30.13 -7.07
N LYS A 32 7.23 29.73 -6.06
CA LYS A 32 8.41 28.91 -6.22
C LYS A 32 8.34 27.83 -5.15
N PRO A 33 8.52 26.55 -5.52
CA PRO A 33 8.47 25.50 -4.52
C PRO A 33 9.55 25.65 -3.45
N SER A 34 9.24 25.29 -2.21
CA SER A 34 10.22 25.31 -1.12
C SER A 34 11.36 24.34 -1.40
N LYS A 35 12.57 24.77 -1.04
CA LYS A 35 13.76 23.92 -1.08
C LYS A 35 13.81 22.95 0.10
N ASP A 36 13.13 23.28 1.20
CA ASP A 36 13.08 22.44 2.40
C ASP A 36 11.96 21.41 2.29
N LYS A 37 12.31 20.25 1.72
CA LYS A 37 11.39 19.11 1.57
C LYS A 37 11.05 18.44 2.89
N THR A 38 11.95 18.52 3.87
CA THR A 38 11.72 17.92 5.19
C THR A 38 10.66 18.74 5.92
N GLY A 39 10.79 20.07 5.92
CA GLY A 39 9.78 20.97 6.47
C GLY A 39 8.44 20.85 5.75
N GLN A 40 8.42 20.77 4.41
CA GLN A 40 7.19 20.52 3.65
C GLN A 40 6.51 19.20 4.05
N GLN A 41 7.26 18.10 4.18
CA GLN A 41 6.70 16.82 4.63
C GLN A 41 6.13 16.92 6.04
N GLN A 42 6.85 17.56 6.97
CA GLN A 42 6.39 17.74 8.35
C GLN A 42 5.08 18.53 8.40
N GLN A 43 4.99 19.62 7.65
CA GLN A 43 3.74 20.41 7.56
C GLN A 43 2.60 19.59 6.96
N LEU A 44 2.84 18.88 5.86
CA LEU A 44 1.82 18.02 5.25
C LEU A 44 1.35 16.92 6.22
N ASN A 45 2.27 16.30 6.95
CA ASN A 45 1.91 15.26 7.94
C ASN A 45 1.18 15.84 9.15
N GLN A 46 1.42 17.10 9.48
CA GLN A 46 0.64 17.81 10.48
C GLN A 46 -0.79 18.09 9.98
N ASP A 47 -0.94 18.48 8.71
CA ASP A 47 -2.24 18.69 8.05
C ASP A 47 -3.03 17.37 7.91
N LEU A 48 -2.34 16.22 7.81
CA LEU A 48 -2.98 14.89 7.67
C LEU A 48 -3.25 14.19 9.00
N LYS A 49 -2.74 14.71 10.12
CA LYS A 49 -2.73 14.02 11.41
C LYS A 49 -4.11 13.53 11.83
N ASP A 50 -5.11 14.40 11.74
CA ASP A 50 -6.48 14.08 12.18
C ASP A 50 -7.21 13.14 11.20
N ALA A 51 -6.66 12.94 9.99
CA ALA A 51 -7.17 11.99 9.01
C ALA A 51 -6.63 10.59 9.25
N GLY A 52 -5.59 10.44 10.08
CA GLY A 52 -4.97 9.15 10.34
C GLY A 52 -3.98 8.71 9.27
N PHE A 53 -3.44 9.66 8.48
CA PHE A 53 -2.50 9.38 7.40
C PHE A 53 -1.22 10.21 7.53
N ALA A 54 -0.18 9.76 6.83
CA ALA A 54 1.06 10.49 6.64
C ALA A 54 1.57 10.28 5.21
N TYR A 55 2.43 11.19 4.78
CA TYR A 55 3.18 11.13 3.54
C TYR A 55 4.64 10.75 3.80
N ASP A 56 5.16 9.89 2.92
CA ASP A 56 6.55 9.46 2.89
C ASP A 56 7.23 9.99 1.61
N LEU A 57 8.10 10.98 1.79
CA LEU A 57 8.88 11.60 0.72
C LEU A 57 9.77 10.61 -0.03
N LYS A 58 10.32 9.61 0.66
CA LYS A 58 11.27 8.67 0.04
C LYS A 58 10.59 7.80 -1.01
N ASN A 59 9.37 7.35 -0.72
CA ASN A 59 8.60 6.47 -1.59
C ASN A 59 7.53 7.22 -2.39
N ASP A 60 7.34 8.52 -2.12
CA ASP A 60 6.33 9.39 -2.72
C ASP A 60 4.93 8.77 -2.64
N LEU A 61 4.49 8.51 -1.40
CA LEU A 61 3.31 7.72 -1.08
C LEU A 61 2.63 8.21 0.20
N PHE A 62 1.30 8.16 0.23
CA PHE A 62 0.49 8.33 1.43
C PHE A 62 0.21 6.97 2.09
N TYR A 63 0.12 6.93 3.40
CA TYR A 63 -0.12 5.69 4.16
C TYR A 63 -0.78 5.98 5.51
N SER A 64 -1.47 4.98 6.05
CA SER A 64 -2.10 5.01 7.36
C SER A 64 -1.05 5.01 8.47
N VAL A 65 -1.25 5.83 9.50
CA VAL A 65 -0.44 5.75 10.73
C VAL A 65 -0.97 4.65 11.65
N MET A 66 -0.13 4.16 12.56
CA MET A 66 -0.47 3.04 13.43
C MET A 66 -1.69 3.31 14.32
N ASP A 67 -1.69 4.47 14.97
CA ASP A 67 -2.68 4.87 15.97
C ASP A 67 -3.66 5.89 15.37
N CYS A 68 -4.21 5.55 14.20
CA CYS A 68 -5.26 6.34 13.58
C CYS A 68 -6.62 6.05 14.21
N TRP A 69 -7.53 7.03 14.19
CA TRP A 69 -8.86 6.92 14.80
C TRP A 69 -9.73 5.83 14.15
N GLN A 70 -9.44 5.45 12.90
CA GLN A 70 -10.09 4.34 12.21
C GLN A 70 -9.97 3.02 12.99
N ARG A 71 -8.96 2.90 13.86
CA ARG A 71 -8.76 1.75 14.73
C ARG A 71 -9.91 1.53 15.73
N GLU A 72 -10.64 2.60 16.09
CA GLU A 72 -11.79 2.55 17.00
C GLU A 72 -13.08 2.12 16.29
N MET A 73 -13.06 2.03 14.96
CA MET A 73 -14.25 1.80 14.16
C MET A 73 -14.44 0.33 13.73
N GLY A 74 -13.45 -0.52 14.02
CA GLY A 74 -13.45 -1.92 13.62
C GLY A 74 -13.70 -2.11 12.13
N TYR A 75 -14.40 -3.20 11.78
CA TYR A 75 -14.74 -3.52 10.41
C TYR A 75 -15.99 -4.39 10.29
N CYS A 76 -16.79 -4.12 9.26
CA CYS A 76 -17.81 -5.03 8.77
C CYS A 76 -17.99 -4.85 7.25
N ARG A 77 -18.57 -5.86 6.60
CA ARG A 77 -18.78 -5.89 5.15
C ARG A 77 -19.56 -4.67 4.60
N LEU A 78 -20.39 -4.02 5.42
CA LEU A 78 -21.11 -2.81 4.99
C LEU A 78 -20.17 -1.66 4.58
N TYR A 79 -18.96 -1.61 5.13
CA TYR A 79 -18.01 -0.55 4.79
C TYR A 79 -17.52 -0.67 3.35
N ASP A 80 -17.29 -1.91 2.91
CA ASP A 80 -16.96 -2.23 1.53
C ASP A 80 -18.12 -1.94 0.57
N GLU A 81 -19.35 -2.32 0.93
CA GLU A 81 -20.53 -2.04 0.09
C GLU A 81 -20.75 -0.52 -0.09
N GLY A 82 -20.47 0.27 0.95
CA GLY A 82 -20.58 1.73 0.95
C GLY A 82 -19.38 2.47 0.36
N SER A 83 -18.32 1.80 -0.10
CA SER A 83 -17.06 2.45 -0.48
C SER A 83 -17.22 3.50 -1.58
N ALA A 84 -18.13 3.26 -2.54
CA ALA A 84 -18.35 4.15 -3.68
C ALA A 84 -18.93 5.52 -3.29
N ASP A 85 -19.67 5.63 -2.18
CA ASP A 85 -20.17 6.91 -1.66
C ASP A 85 -19.02 7.85 -1.26
N PHE A 86 -17.81 7.31 -1.13
CA PHE A 86 -16.60 8.01 -0.72
C PHE A 86 -15.54 8.04 -1.81
N ASN A 87 -16.00 7.86 -3.06
CA ASN A 87 -15.17 7.81 -4.25
C ASN A 87 -14.13 6.68 -4.24
N MET A 88 -14.37 5.61 -3.48
CA MET A 88 -13.51 4.42 -3.45
C MET A 88 -14.16 3.30 -4.25
N VAL A 89 -13.44 2.84 -5.27
CA VAL A 89 -13.83 1.71 -6.12
C VAL A 89 -12.64 0.78 -6.11
N MET A 90 -12.81 -0.42 -5.53
CA MET A 90 -11.71 -1.33 -5.23
C MET A 90 -12.14 -2.78 -5.30
N HIS A 91 -11.20 -3.66 -5.58
CA HIS A 91 -11.39 -5.07 -5.31
C HIS A 91 -11.10 -5.38 -3.83
N CYS A 92 -11.95 -6.20 -3.24
CA CYS A 92 -11.87 -6.65 -1.86
C CYS A 92 -11.70 -8.18 -1.82
N GLU A 93 -10.88 -8.68 -0.91
CA GLU A 93 -10.65 -10.12 -0.75
C GLU A 93 -10.57 -10.49 0.74
N PRO A 94 -11.73 -10.64 1.41
CA PRO A 94 -11.79 -11.04 2.80
C PRO A 94 -11.47 -12.53 2.95
N VAL A 95 -10.45 -12.85 3.74
CA VAL A 95 -10.08 -14.22 4.09
C VAL A 95 -10.45 -14.47 5.55
N CYS A 96 -11.59 -15.12 5.76
CA CYS A 96 -12.09 -15.46 7.10
C CYS A 96 -11.53 -16.82 7.57
N PHE A 97 -11.16 -16.92 8.84
CA PHE A 97 -10.69 -18.17 9.45
C PHE A 97 -10.83 -18.13 10.98
N THR A 98 -10.75 -19.28 11.64
CA THR A 98 -10.80 -19.36 13.11
C THR A 98 -9.43 -19.72 13.67
N TYR A 99 -8.99 -19.01 14.71
CA TYR A 99 -7.74 -19.28 15.39
C TYR A 99 -7.78 -18.82 16.85
N SER A 100 -7.30 -19.69 17.75
CA SER A 100 -7.20 -19.41 19.19
C SER A 100 -8.51 -18.92 19.83
N GLY A 101 -9.63 -19.53 19.45
CA GLY A 101 -10.96 -19.18 19.98
C GLY A 101 -11.58 -17.90 19.42
N LYS A 102 -10.93 -17.24 18.46
CA LYS A 102 -11.44 -16.04 17.79
C LYS A 102 -11.75 -16.32 16.32
N ARG A 103 -12.70 -15.55 15.78
CA ARG A 103 -12.95 -15.42 14.34
C ARG A 103 -12.04 -14.31 13.82
N TRP A 104 -11.26 -14.61 12.80
CA TRP A 104 -10.33 -13.68 12.16
C TRP A 104 -10.78 -13.38 10.76
N MET A 105 -10.48 -12.18 10.31
CA MET A 105 -10.56 -11.77 8.93
C MET A 105 -9.29 -11.00 8.59
N ILE A 106 -8.57 -11.48 7.58
CA ILE A 106 -7.52 -10.69 6.93
C ILE A 106 -8.03 -10.35 5.55
N GLU A 107 -8.06 -9.06 5.23
CA GLU A 107 -8.61 -8.59 3.97
C GLU A 107 -7.57 -7.83 3.15
N LEU A 108 -7.55 -8.12 1.86
CA LEU A 108 -6.70 -7.45 0.87
C LEU A 108 -7.56 -6.52 0.03
N TRP A 109 -7.13 -5.27 -0.11
CA TRP A 109 -7.77 -4.33 -1.04
C TRP A 109 -6.79 -3.82 -2.08
N LYS A 110 -7.28 -3.61 -3.31
CA LYS A 110 -6.55 -2.88 -4.37
C LYS A 110 -7.53 -2.13 -5.26
N GLY A 111 -7.26 -0.86 -5.54
CA GLY A 111 -8.21 -0.05 -6.29
C GLY A 111 -7.88 1.42 -6.45
N GLN A 112 -8.93 2.18 -6.75
CA GLN A 112 -8.95 3.63 -6.87
C GLN A 112 -9.63 4.25 -5.65
N TYR A 113 -8.91 5.09 -4.93
CA TYR A 113 -9.35 5.78 -3.72
C TYR A 113 -9.35 7.29 -4.00
N GLY A 114 -10.46 7.78 -4.54
CA GLY A 114 -10.59 9.16 -5.01
C GLY A 114 -9.55 9.48 -6.09
N ILE A 115 -8.68 10.45 -5.82
CA ILE A 115 -7.59 10.84 -6.73
C ILE A 115 -6.30 10.03 -6.52
N THR A 116 -6.37 8.87 -5.88
CA THR A 116 -5.21 8.02 -5.61
C THR A 116 -5.45 6.58 -6.07
N THR A 117 -4.39 5.91 -6.54
CA THR A 117 -4.40 4.44 -6.71
C THR A 117 -3.75 3.82 -5.47
N GLY A 118 -4.37 2.81 -4.87
CA GLY A 118 -3.91 2.25 -3.60
C GLY A 118 -4.08 0.74 -3.44
N ALA A 119 -3.50 0.25 -2.35
CA ALA A 119 -3.71 -1.12 -1.86
C ALA A 119 -3.47 -1.21 -0.35
N GLU A 120 -4.09 -2.21 0.25
CA GLU A 120 -4.19 -2.33 1.71
C GLU A 120 -4.19 -3.81 2.15
N ILE A 121 -3.69 -4.05 3.37
CA ILE A 121 -3.89 -5.30 4.11
C ILE A 121 -4.41 -4.94 5.50
N GLY A 122 -5.61 -5.40 5.83
CA GLY A 122 -6.22 -5.22 7.16
C GLY A 122 -6.35 -6.54 7.90
N ILE A 123 -6.12 -6.50 9.21
CA ILE A 123 -6.21 -7.63 10.13
C ILE A 123 -7.24 -7.30 11.20
N TYR A 124 -8.25 -8.15 11.29
CA TYR A 124 -9.35 -7.98 12.21
C TYR A 124 -9.68 -9.30 12.89
N ASN A 125 -10.16 -9.23 14.12
CA ASN A 125 -10.64 -10.42 14.82
C ASN A 125 -11.78 -10.07 15.78
N THR A 126 -12.57 -11.07 16.14
CA THR A 126 -13.62 -10.94 17.15
C THR A 126 -13.82 -12.26 17.88
N ALA A 127 -14.18 -12.18 19.15
CA ALA A 127 -14.69 -13.30 19.93
C ALA A 127 -16.22 -13.24 20.12
N SER A 128 -16.85 -12.15 19.66
CA SER A 128 -18.29 -11.92 19.77
C SER A 128 -19.06 -12.71 18.74
N ASP A 129 -20.37 -12.90 18.99
CA ASP A 129 -21.33 -13.41 18.01
C ASP A 129 -21.64 -12.37 16.92
N ASP A 130 -22.40 -12.78 15.89
CA ASP A 130 -22.87 -11.85 14.86
C ASP A 130 -23.83 -10.80 15.41
N ILE A 131 -23.67 -9.58 14.91
CA ILE A 131 -24.62 -8.50 15.16
C ILE A 131 -25.90 -8.81 14.38
N LYS A 132 -27.04 -8.67 15.04
CA LYS A 132 -28.37 -8.88 14.44
C LYS A 132 -29.23 -7.65 14.69
N THR A 133 -29.37 -6.82 13.67
CA THR A 133 -30.28 -5.67 13.64
C THR A 133 -31.14 -5.70 12.39
N LYS A 134 -32.13 -4.80 12.30
CA LYS A 134 -32.96 -4.68 11.09
C LYS A 134 -32.15 -4.22 9.87
N GLN A 135 -31.07 -3.48 10.10
CA GLN A 135 -30.24 -2.84 9.07
C GLN A 135 -29.00 -3.65 8.71
N PHE A 136 -28.51 -4.49 9.64
CA PHE A 136 -27.31 -5.31 9.44
C PHE A 136 -27.44 -6.63 10.17
N THR A 137 -27.17 -7.73 9.45
CA THR A 137 -26.92 -9.03 10.05
C THR A 137 -25.59 -9.55 9.54
N GLY A 138 -24.64 -9.75 10.44
CA GLY A 138 -23.32 -10.27 10.07
C GLY A 138 -22.27 -10.06 11.16
N THR A 139 -21.06 -10.51 10.86
CA THR A 139 -19.93 -10.37 11.76
C THR A 139 -19.40 -8.94 11.74
N TYR A 140 -19.17 -8.39 12.92
CA TYR A 140 -18.35 -7.22 13.12
C TYR A 140 -17.03 -7.65 13.75
N TYR A 141 -15.92 -7.11 13.24
CA TYR A 141 -14.59 -7.42 13.71
C TYR A 141 -13.94 -6.19 14.33
N ASP A 142 -13.22 -6.39 15.42
CA ASP A 142 -12.32 -5.38 15.97
C ASP A 142 -11.02 -5.36 15.18
N CYS A 143 -10.36 -4.21 15.11
CA CYS A 143 -9.00 -4.13 14.60
C CYS A 143 -8.05 -4.94 15.48
N ALA A 144 -7.10 -5.66 14.87
CA ALA A 144 -6.15 -6.46 15.62
C ALA A 144 -5.44 -5.66 16.73
N SER A 145 -5.35 -6.25 17.91
CA SER A 145 -4.65 -5.66 19.07
C SER A 145 -3.15 -5.49 18.79
N ASN A 146 -2.45 -4.71 19.61
CA ASN A 146 -1.02 -4.42 19.40
C ASN A 146 -0.15 -5.68 19.36
N ASP A 147 -0.51 -6.71 20.12
CA ASP A 147 0.19 -8.00 20.21
C ASP A 147 -0.25 -8.99 19.11
N GLU A 148 -1.31 -8.65 18.38
CA GLU A 148 -1.90 -9.46 17.30
C GLU A 148 -1.63 -8.90 15.90
N ARG A 149 -0.86 -7.80 15.80
CA ARG A 149 -0.36 -7.26 14.54
C ARG A 149 0.57 -8.26 13.87
N LEU A 150 0.55 -8.30 12.54
CA LEU A 150 1.41 -9.21 11.76
C LEU A 150 2.43 -8.42 10.96
N ASP A 151 3.59 -9.05 10.73
CA ASP A 151 4.58 -8.58 9.77
C ASP A 151 4.07 -8.85 8.36
N MET A 152 3.79 -7.77 7.64
CA MET A 152 3.15 -7.77 6.34
C MET A 152 3.96 -6.96 5.34
N SER A 153 3.86 -7.33 4.08
CA SER A 153 4.36 -6.53 2.96
C SER A 153 3.53 -6.76 1.72
N PHE A 154 3.54 -5.81 0.81
CA PHE A 154 2.97 -6.01 -0.51
C PHE A 154 3.69 -5.23 -1.60
N VAL A 155 3.51 -5.71 -2.83
CA VAL A 155 3.90 -5.02 -4.06
C VAL A 155 2.65 -4.77 -4.87
N LEU A 156 2.29 -3.49 -5.08
CA LEU A 156 1.20 -3.12 -5.99
C LEU A 156 1.77 -2.90 -7.39
N ARG A 157 1.13 -3.49 -8.40
CA ARG A 157 1.49 -3.34 -9.81
C ARG A 157 0.30 -2.82 -10.60
N LYS A 158 0.60 -2.06 -11.64
CA LYS A 158 -0.35 -1.64 -12.67
C LYS A 158 0.19 -2.07 -14.02
N ASN A 159 -0.61 -2.83 -14.77
CA ASN A 159 -0.20 -3.40 -16.07
C ASN A 159 1.16 -4.13 -15.97
N GLY A 160 1.34 -4.91 -14.90
CA GLY A 160 2.58 -5.66 -14.61
C GLY A 160 3.75 -4.83 -14.07
N LYS A 161 3.72 -3.49 -14.18
CA LYS A 161 4.78 -2.61 -13.66
C LYS A 161 4.55 -2.30 -12.19
N VAL A 162 5.61 -2.36 -11.38
CA VAL A 162 5.54 -1.98 -9.96
C VAL A 162 5.16 -0.51 -9.84
N LEU A 163 4.08 -0.22 -9.12
CA LEU A 163 3.74 1.15 -8.70
C LEU A 163 4.50 1.51 -7.44
N PHE A 164 4.35 0.71 -6.38
CA PHE A 164 5.07 0.90 -5.11
C PHE A 164 5.07 -0.39 -4.28
N LYS A 165 5.79 -0.34 -3.16
CA LYS A 165 5.91 -1.43 -2.18
C LYS A 165 5.69 -0.91 -0.78
N ARG A 166 5.16 -1.74 0.09
CA ARG A 166 5.02 -1.46 1.53
C ARG A 166 5.44 -2.68 2.35
N SER A 167 5.95 -2.43 3.55
CA SER A 167 6.33 -3.47 4.51
C SER A 167 6.27 -2.90 5.92
N GLY A 168 5.81 -3.69 6.88
CA GLY A 168 5.81 -3.34 8.29
C GLY A 168 4.98 -4.29 9.13
N ILE A 169 5.21 -4.24 10.45
CA ILE A 169 4.32 -4.86 11.43
C ILE A 169 3.15 -3.89 11.63
N HIS A 170 1.93 -4.30 11.28
CA HIS A 170 0.76 -3.43 11.33
C HIS A 170 -0.52 -4.23 11.54
N TRP A 171 -1.61 -3.55 11.90
CA TRP A 171 -2.97 -4.11 11.81
C TRP A 171 -3.62 -3.73 10.48
N TRP A 172 -3.36 -2.50 10.00
CA TRP A 172 -3.82 -1.98 8.70
C TRP A 172 -2.69 -1.35 7.86
N LEU A 173 -1.99 -2.15 7.05
CA LEU A 173 -0.88 -1.70 6.22
C LEU A 173 -1.40 -1.18 4.88
N THR A 174 -1.26 0.12 4.63
CA THR A 174 -1.77 0.76 3.40
C THR A 174 -0.69 1.47 2.59
N GLY A 175 -1.05 1.85 1.37
CA GLY A 175 -0.28 2.75 0.53
C GLY A 175 -1.11 3.33 -0.61
N PHE A 176 -0.96 4.63 -0.88
CA PHE A 176 -1.75 5.36 -1.86
C PHE A 176 -0.87 6.31 -2.70
N LYS A 177 -0.92 6.15 -4.03
CA LYS A 177 -0.21 6.97 -5.01
C LYS A 177 -1.10 8.11 -5.50
N LEU A 178 -0.76 9.33 -5.12
CA LEU A 178 -1.53 10.52 -5.49
C LEU A 178 -1.42 10.86 -6.98
N GLY A 179 -2.56 11.19 -7.60
CA GLY A 179 -2.65 11.60 -9.00
C GLY A 179 -2.55 10.45 -10.00
N GLU A 180 -2.49 9.21 -9.53
CA GLU A 180 -2.50 8.00 -10.36
C GLU A 180 -3.94 7.48 -10.46
N PHE A 181 -4.41 7.31 -11.70
CA PHE A 181 -5.71 6.71 -11.98
C PHE A 181 -5.53 5.28 -12.47
N SER A 182 -6.30 4.32 -11.96
CA SER A 182 -6.24 2.92 -12.38
C SER A 182 -7.62 2.31 -12.55
N HIS A 183 -7.78 1.48 -13.59
CA HIS A 183 -8.91 0.55 -13.65
C HIS A 183 -8.58 -0.68 -12.78
N LEU A 184 -9.59 -1.26 -12.13
CA LEU A 184 -9.40 -2.36 -11.18
C LEU A 184 -8.64 -3.55 -11.78
N ASP A 185 -9.01 -3.95 -12.99
CA ASP A 185 -8.43 -5.11 -13.69
C ASP A 185 -6.98 -4.89 -14.16
N THR A 186 -6.51 -3.65 -14.12
CA THR A 186 -5.10 -3.34 -14.42
C THR A 186 -4.19 -3.55 -13.22
N LEU A 187 -4.76 -3.68 -12.01
CA LEU A 187 -4.01 -3.78 -10.77
C LEU A 187 -3.80 -5.23 -10.35
N THR A 188 -2.59 -5.55 -9.91
CA THR A 188 -2.29 -6.81 -9.22
C THR A 188 -1.46 -6.55 -7.96
N MET A 189 -1.62 -7.38 -6.95
CA MET A 189 -0.95 -7.25 -5.67
C MET A 189 -0.29 -8.56 -5.28
N ASP A 190 1.02 -8.52 -5.01
CA ASP A 190 1.73 -9.62 -4.36
C ASP A 190 1.77 -9.32 -2.86
N ALA A 191 0.94 -9.98 -2.05
CA ALA A 191 0.87 -9.78 -0.59
C ALA A 191 1.66 -10.86 0.14
N LYS A 192 2.38 -10.51 1.19
CA LYS A 192 3.17 -11.45 2.01
C LYS A 192 2.93 -11.20 3.49
N ILE A 193 2.50 -12.23 4.19
CA ILE A 193 2.06 -12.15 5.60
C ILE A 193 2.79 -13.22 6.40
N LYS A 194 3.46 -12.82 7.49
CA LYS A 194 4.15 -13.72 8.41
C LYS A 194 3.28 -13.92 9.66
N PHE A 195 2.88 -15.16 9.88
CA PHE A 195 2.08 -15.60 11.01
C PHE A 195 2.96 -15.99 12.20
N PRO A 196 2.43 -15.91 13.44
CA PRO A 196 3.19 -16.24 14.64
C PRO A 196 3.58 -17.72 14.71
N ASN A 197 2.72 -18.61 14.21
CA ASN A 197 2.95 -20.05 14.21
C ASN A 197 2.28 -20.76 13.03
N ARG A 198 2.57 -22.05 12.90
CA ARG A 198 2.03 -22.91 11.84
C ARG A 198 0.52 -23.05 11.92
N THR A 199 -0.06 -23.09 13.11
CA THR A 199 -1.50 -23.27 13.32
C THR A 199 -2.30 -22.10 12.75
N MET A 200 -1.93 -20.85 13.06
CA MET A 200 -2.63 -19.68 12.50
C MET A 200 -2.43 -19.58 10.98
N ARG A 201 -1.21 -19.85 10.51
CA ARG A 201 -0.90 -19.90 9.07
C ARG A 201 -1.78 -20.91 8.35
N ASP A 202 -1.90 -22.13 8.87
CA ASP A 202 -2.70 -23.19 8.22
C ASP A 202 -4.19 -22.84 8.23
N ALA A 203 -4.69 -22.23 9.31
CA ALA A 203 -6.06 -21.73 9.36
C ALA A 203 -6.31 -20.67 8.27
N PHE A 204 -5.39 -19.73 8.08
CA PHE A 204 -5.47 -18.74 7.01
C PHE A 204 -5.38 -19.37 5.61
N VAL A 205 -4.50 -20.35 5.40
CA VAL A 205 -4.39 -21.08 4.12
C VAL A 205 -5.67 -21.84 3.81
N ASN A 206 -6.32 -22.44 4.81
CA ASN A 206 -7.63 -23.06 4.63
C ASN A 206 -8.67 -22.02 4.22
N GLY A 207 -8.71 -20.85 4.87
CA GLY A 207 -9.58 -19.74 4.46
C GLY A 207 -9.36 -19.30 3.01
N LEU A 208 -8.11 -19.23 2.54
CA LEU A 208 -7.80 -18.95 1.13
C LEU A 208 -8.38 -20.03 0.19
N VAL A 209 -8.22 -21.31 0.55
CA VAL A 209 -8.75 -22.42 -0.24
C VAL A 209 -10.29 -22.40 -0.27
N ASP A 210 -10.92 -22.10 0.87
CA ASP A 210 -12.37 -22.05 1.02
C ASP A 210 -13.01 -20.98 0.13
N ILE A 211 -12.36 -19.82 -0.04
CA ILE A 211 -12.84 -18.77 -0.95
C ILE A 211 -12.47 -19.02 -2.43
N GLY A 212 -11.60 -19.99 -2.73
CA GLY A 212 -11.34 -20.45 -4.11
C GLY A 212 -9.90 -20.42 -4.60
N TYR A 213 -8.93 -19.97 -3.78
CA TYR A 213 -7.52 -19.88 -4.20
C TYR A 213 -6.91 -21.26 -4.46
N ARG A 214 -6.12 -21.36 -5.53
CA ARG A 214 -5.41 -22.59 -5.93
C ARG A 214 -3.91 -22.51 -5.64
N LYS A 215 -3.24 -23.66 -5.68
CA LYS A 215 -1.80 -23.81 -5.38
C LYS A 215 -0.83 -22.93 -6.20
N LYS A 216 -1.29 -22.34 -7.31
CA LYS A 216 -0.47 -21.42 -8.15
C LYS A 216 -0.65 -19.95 -7.78
N GLU A 217 -1.65 -19.64 -6.98
CA GLU A 217 -2.06 -18.28 -6.62
C GLU A 217 -1.55 -17.88 -5.24
N TYR A 218 -0.96 -18.81 -4.49
CA TYR A 218 -0.23 -18.52 -3.27
C TYR A 218 0.90 -19.52 -3.06
N SER A 219 1.84 -19.17 -2.19
CA SER A 219 2.92 -20.04 -1.75
C SER A 219 3.12 -19.94 -0.23
N VAL A 220 3.55 -21.03 0.37
CA VAL A 220 3.79 -21.13 1.82
C VAL A 220 5.24 -21.47 2.06
N HIS A 221 5.92 -20.66 2.88
CA HIS A 221 7.28 -20.93 3.33
C HIS A 221 7.39 -20.66 4.83
N SER A 222 7.69 -21.70 5.61
CA SER A 222 7.71 -21.61 7.08
C SER A 222 6.36 -21.08 7.62
N ASN A 223 6.35 -19.98 8.38
CA ASN A 223 5.13 -19.34 8.86
C ASN A 223 4.65 -18.18 7.96
N THR A 224 5.15 -18.09 6.73
CA THR A 224 4.84 -16.99 5.82
C THR A 224 4.06 -17.48 4.62
N VAL A 225 3.00 -16.74 4.29
CA VAL A 225 2.17 -16.96 3.11
C VAL A 225 2.38 -15.79 2.15
N THR A 226 2.65 -16.09 0.88
CA THR A 226 2.66 -15.10 -0.21
C THR A 226 1.47 -15.37 -1.11
N ILE A 227 0.68 -14.34 -1.42
CA ILE A 227 -0.57 -14.40 -2.18
C ILE A 227 -0.38 -13.56 -3.44
N HIS A 228 -0.73 -14.12 -4.59
CA HIS A 228 -0.74 -13.45 -5.89
C HIS A 228 -2.16 -12.99 -6.20
N TYR A 229 -2.54 -11.85 -5.63
CA TYR A 229 -3.89 -11.30 -5.74
C TYR A 229 -4.05 -10.55 -7.07
N THR A 230 -4.62 -11.23 -8.07
CA THR A 230 -4.88 -10.70 -9.42
C THR A 230 -6.36 -10.39 -9.59
N THR A 231 -7.17 -11.41 -9.79
CA THR A 231 -8.64 -11.35 -9.86
C THR A 231 -9.20 -11.82 -8.53
N PRO A 232 -10.20 -11.12 -7.97
CA PRO A 232 -10.81 -11.56 -6.73
C PRO A 232 -11.59 -12.87 -6.88
N HIS A 233 -11.52 -13.69 -5.84
CA HIS A 233 -12.34 -14.91 -5.74
C HIS A 233 -13.62 -14.66 -4.94
N SER A 234 -13.59 -13.71 -4.01
CA SER A 234 -14.74 -13.31 -3.20
C SER A 234 -15.73 -12.42 -3.95
N PRO A 235 -17.01 -12.39 -3.53
CA PRO A 235 -17.98 -11.41 -4.04
C PRO A 235 -17.48 -9.98 -3.85
N GLN A 236 -17.59 -9.17 -4.89
CA GLN A 236 -17.17 -7.77 -4.87
C GLN A 236 -18.31 -6.85 -4.45
N PRO A 237 -18.00 -5.66 -3.89
CA PRO A 237 -19.01 -4.66 -3.56
C PRO A 237 -19.96 -4.43 -4.74
N LEU A 238 -21.27 -4.46 -4.47
CA LEU A 238 -22.28 -4.26 -5.51
C LEU A 238 -22.08 -2.91 -6.20
N SER A 239 -21.69 -1.91 -5.41
CA SER A 239 -21.41 -0.54 -5.82
C SER A 239 -20.46 -0.46 -7.03
N ASN A 240 -19.45 -1.34 -7.12
CA ASN A 240 -18.48 -1.38 -8.23
C ASN A 240 -19.14 -1.61 -9.60
N SER A 241 -20.25 -2.33 -9.64
CA SER A 241 -20.95 -2.72 -10.87
C SER A 241 -22.19 -1.86 -11.18
N THR A 242 -22.54 -0.95 -10.28
CA THR A 242 -23.69 -0.07 -10.44
C THR A 242 -23.37 1.16 -11.30
N PRO A 243 -24.38 1.84 -11.88
CA PRO A 243 -24.17 3.13 -12.57
C PRO A 243 -23.47 4.17 -11.70
N GLN A 244 -23.70 4.14 -10.38
CA GLN A 244 -23.01 4.98 -9.42
C GLN A 244 -21.51 4.70 -9.39
N GLY A 245 -21.09 3.44 -9.27
CA GLY A 245 -19.67 3.06 -9.29
C GLY A 245 -18.96 3.48 -10.58
N ILE A 246 -19.65 3.34 -11.73
CA ILE A 246 -19.14 3.80 -13.03
C ILE A 246 -18.96 5.33 -13.04
N LEU A 247 -19.95 6.07 -12.54
CA LEU A 247 -19.89 7.53 -12.44
C LEU A 247 -18.75 8.00 -11.52
N VAL A 248 -18.58 7.33 -10.37
CA VAL A 248 -17.50 7.58 -9.43
C VAL A 248 -16.15 7.35 -10.11
N GLN A 249 -15.98 6.23 -10.81
CA GLN A 249 -14.71 5.91 -11.47
C GLN A 249 -14.37 6.90 -12.59
N ASN A 250 -15.37 7.34 -13.36
CA ASN A 250 -15.21 8.41 -14.35
C ASN A 250 -14.82 9.73 -13.69
N THR A 251 -15.46 10.09 -12.59
CA THR A 251 -15.13 11.28 -11.79
C THR A 251 -13.70 11.23 -11.26
N ASN A 252 -13.27 10.09 -10.72
CA ASN A 252 -11.90 9.86 -10.27
C ASN A 252 -10.89 10.01 -11.40
N SER A 253 -11.19 9.49 -12.60
CA SER A 253 -10.36 9.64 -13.79
C SER A 253 -10.18 11.12 -14.19
N ILE A 254 -11.29 11.85 -14.27
CA ILE A 254 -11.30 13.29 -14.59
C ILE A 254 -10.51 14.08 -13.54
N ASN A 255 -10.74 13.81 -12.26
CA ASN A 255 -10.07 14.51 -11.16
C ASN A 255 -8.56 14.23 -11.14
N CYS A 256 -8.13 12.99 -11.40
CA CYS A 256 -6.72 12.67 -11.57
C CYS A 256 -6.12 13.41 -12.78
N GLY A 257 -6.86 13.49 -13.90
CA GLY A 257 -6.46 14.24 -15.09
C GLY A 257 -6.29 15.74 -14.78
N LEU A 258 -7.26 16.34 -14.11
CA LEU A 258 -7.23 17.74 -13.69
C LEU A 258 -6.07 18.02 -12.74
N TYR A 259 -5.87 17.18 -11.72
CA TYR A 259 -4.74 17.27 -10.80
C TYR A 259 -3.41 17.28 -11.57
N ARG A 260 -3.21 16.32 -12.50
CA ARG A 260 -1.98 16.25 -13.31
C ARG A 260 -1.83 17.45 -14.24
N GLN A 261 -2.91 17.96 -14.82
CA GLN A 261 -2.87 19.13 -15.71
C GLN A 261 -2.50 20.40 -14.94
N VAL A 262 -3.17 20.66 -13.82
CA VAL A 262 -2.98 21.86 -12.99
C VAL A 262 -1.59 21.89 -12.35
N THR A 263 -1.08 20.72 -11.95
CA THR A 263 0.19 20.61 -11.22
C THR A 263 1.36 20.12 -12.08
N GLY A 264 1.15 19.92 -13.40
CA GLY A 264 2.12 19.28 -14.30
C GLY A 264 3.45 20.02 -14.49
N LYS A 265 3.56 21.26 -14.01
CA LYS A 265 4.83 22.01 -13.94
C LYS A 265 5.78 21.50 -12.86
N TYR A 266 5.29 20.72 -11.90
CA TYR A 266 6.07 20.22 -10.77
C TYR A 266 6.19 18.70 -10.83
N THR A 267 7.38 18.19 -10.57
CA THR A 267 7.63 16.74 -10.58
C THR A 267 7.28 16.12 -9.24
N GLU A 268 7.75 16.72 -8.14
CA GLU A 268 7.57 16.21 -6.79
C GLU A 268 6.16 16.49 -6.24
N THR A 269 5.58 15.49 -5.56
CA THR A 269 4.23 15.61 -4.98
C THR A 269 4.12 16.72 -3.95
N LEU A 270 5.15 16.94 -3.12
CA LEU A 270 5.15 18.03 -2.15
C LEU A 270 5.02 19.40 -2.83
N ASP A 271 5.70 19.62 -3.96
CA ASP A 271 5.61 20.87 -4.71
C ASP A 271 4.25 21.07 -5.36
N LYS A 272 3.66 19.97 -5.87
CA LYS A 272 2.30 19.98 -6.41
C LYS A 272 1.30 20.40 -5.32
N LEU A 273 1.44 19.87 -4.11
CA LEU A 273 0.54 20.16 -2.99
C LEU A 273 0.77 21.56 -2.43
N GLU A 274 2.01 22.01 -2.29
CA GLU A 274 2.34 23.38 -1.89
C GLU A 274 1.79 24.41 -2.89
N TYR A 275 1.91 24.09 -4.19
CA TYR A 275 1.30 24.89 -5.25
C TYR A 275 -0.23 24.94 -5.13
N LEU A 276 -0.89 23.80 -4.90
CA LEU A 276 -2.34 23.76 -4.74
C LEU A 276 -2.80 24.54 -3.49
N LYS A 277 -2.09 24.40 -2.37
CA LYS A 277 -2.33 25.15 -1.14
C LYS A 277 -2.17 26.66 -1.37
N THR A 278 -1.22 27.08 -2.20
CA THR A 278 -1.03 28.50 -2.56
C THR A 278 -2.10 28.98 -3.54
N ALA A 279 -2.41 28.18 -4.56
CA ALA A 279 -3.32 28.54 -5.63
C ALA A 279 -4.77 28.63 -5.14
N MET A 280 -5.19 27.63 -4.36
CA MET A 280 -6.57 27.40 -3.93
C MET A 280 -6.61 26.92 -2.47
N PRO A 281 -6.15 27.72 -1.49
CA PRO A 281 -6.11 27.34 -0.08
C PRO A 281 -7.47 26.88 0.44
N GLU A 282 -8.56 27.54 0.05
CA GLU A 282 -9.90 27.19 0.52
C GLU A 282 -10.33 25.78 0.05
N LEU A 283 -9.97 25.41 -1.20
CA LEU A 283 -10.20 24.07 -1.72
C LEU A 283 -9.25 23.06 -1.07
N TYR A 284 -7.99 23.43 -0.84
CA TYR A 284 -7.03 22.58 -0.15
C TYR A 284 -7.51 22.23 1.26
N GLU A 285 -7.91 23.23 2.04
CA GLU A 285 -8.47 23.03 3.38
C GLU A 285 -9.75 22.19 3.32
N PHE A 286 -10.67 22.47 2.38
CA PHE A 286 -11.86 21.62 2.19
C PHE A 286 -11.48 20.16 1.89
N CYS A 287 -10.46 19.92 1.06
CA CYS A 287 -9.98 18.57 0.75
C CYS A 287 -9.34 17.90 1.98
N MET A 288 -8.49 18.60 2.73
CA MET A 288 -7.92 18.08 3.98
C MET A 288 -9.03 17.78 5.00
N HIS A 289 -10.06 18.64 5.07
CA HIS A 289 -11.21 18.45 5.95
C HIS A 289 -12.15 17.31 5.54
N SER A 290 -12.32 17.08 4.24
CA SER A 290 -13.12 15.97 3.71
C SER A 290 -12.41 14.62 3.76
N LEU A 291 -11.06 14.60 3.80
CA LEU A 291 -10.28 13.42 4.17
C LEU A 291 -10.51 13.01 5.63
N TYR A 292 -10.94 13.92 6.51
CA TYR A 292 -11.42 13.60 7.86
C TYR A 292 -12.82 12.97 7.82
N ALA A 293 -13.03 11.93 7.01
CA ALA A 293 -14.33 11.30 6.85
C ALA A 293 -14.78 10.52 8.11
N ARG A 294 -14.74 11.13 9.30
CA ARG A 294 -15.74 10.91 10.35
C ARG A 294 -17.14 10.92 9.74
N SER A 295 -17.40 11.75 8.71
CA SER A 295 -18.66 11.72 7.95
C SER A 295 -18.96 10.37 7.29
N PHE A 296 -17.95 9.57 6.91
CA PHE A 296 -18.17 8.17 6.49
C PHE A 296 -18.83 7.39 7.60
N TYR A 297 -18.17 7.39 8.75
CA TYR A 297 -18.63 6.63 9.88
C TYR A 297 -19.87 7.23 10.53
N LYS A 298 -20.20 8.51 10.30
CA LYS A 298 -21.49 9.11 10.69
C LYS A 298 -22.68 8.35 10.12
N ALA A 299 -22.58 7.84 8.89
CA ALA A 299 -23.63 7.00 8.31
C ALA A 299 -23.80 5.66 9.07
N PHE A 300 -22.76 5.25 9.80
CA PHE A 300 -22.68 4.05 10.61
C PHE A 300 -22.68 4.33 12.12
N ASP A 301 -22.91 5.56 12.57
CA ASP A 301 -22.89 5.93 14.00
C ASP A 301 -23.84 5.04 14.81
N TRP A 302 -24.99 4.68 14.24
CA TRP A 302 -25.96 3.79 14.87
C TRP A 302 -25.38 2.39 15.17
N LEU A 303 -24.51 1.87 14.29
CA LEU A 303 -23.86 0.57 14.42
C LEU A 303 -22.75 0.65 15.46
N ILE A 304 -21.96 1.73 15.39
CA ILE A 304 -20.85 2.00 16.30
C ILE A 304 -21.35 2.25 17.72
N ASP A 305 -22.44 3.01 17.88
CA ASP A 305 -23.12 3.22 19.14
C ASP A 305 -23.62 1.90 19.72
N LEU A 306 -24.22 1.03 18.90
CA LEU A 306 -24.70 -0.28 19.35
C LEU A 306 -23.55 -1.14 19.89
N ILE A 307 -22.40 -1.10 19.21
CA ILE A 307 -21.21 -1.88 19.57
C ILE A 307 -20.60 -1.31 20.85
N HIS A 308 -20.37 -0.01 20.93
CA HIS A 308 -19.76 0.63 22.11
C HIS A 308 -20.69 0.71 23.32
N LYS A 309 -22.02 0.71 23.15
CA LYS A 309 -22.99 0.66 24.27
C LYS A 309 -23.30 -0.78 24.69
N GLY A 310 -23.20 -1.75 23.78
CA GLY A 310 -23.41 -3.18 24.03
C GLY A 310 -22.17 -3.87 24.60
N HIS A 311 -20.98 -3.44 24.19
CA HIS A 311 -19.71 -3.72 24.84
C HIS A 311 -19.43 -2.60 25.84
N ASN A 312 -19.95 -2.71 27.07
CA ASN A 312 -19.09 -2.31 28.18
C ASN A 312 -17.97 -3.36 28.19
N PRO A 313 -16.73 -3.07 27.76
CA PRO A 313 -15.64 -3.83 28.35
C PRO A 313 -15.81 -3.66 29.85
N ASP A 314 -15.89 -4.77 30.59
CA ASP A 314 -15.66 -4.72 32.02
C ASP A 314 -14.43 -3.82 32.22
N PRO A 315 -14.51 -2.71 32.98
CA PRO A 315 -13.34 -1.86 33.15
C PRO A 315 -12.24 -2.79 33.62
N GLY A 316 -11.26 -3.03 32.74
CA GLY A 316 -10.05 -3.74 33.11
C GLY A 316 -9.58 -3.12 34.43
N PRO A 317 -9.06 -3.93 35.36
CA PRO A 317 -8.79 -3.47 36.73
C PRO A 317 -8.18 -2.08 36.69
N GLU A 318 -8.83 -1.12 37.35
CA GLU A 318 -8.39 0.27 37.38
C GLU A 318 -6.87 0.27 37.51
N PRO A 319 -6.13 1.06 36.69
CA PRO A 319 -4.71 1.26 36.94
C PRO A 319 -4.59 1.63 38.41
N GLY A 320 -3.93 0.76 39.18
CA GLY A 320 -3.69 1.03 40.59
C GLY A 320 -3.11 2.44 40.72
N PRO A 321 -3.40 3.16 41.82
CA PRO A 321 -3.00 4.54 41.98
C PRO A 321 -1.55 4.71 41.53
N SER A 322 -1.34 5.65 40.60
CA SER A 322 -0.02 5.99 40.09
C SER A 322 0.93 6.10 41.29
N PRO A 323 2.10 5.42 41.28
CA PRO A 323 3.03 5.51 42.39
C PRO A 323 3.25 6.98 42.71
N CYS A 324 3.08 7.35 43.98
CA CYS A 324 3.36 8.71 44.44
C CYS A 324 4.70 9.16 43.85
N PRO A 325 4.82 10.42 43.37
CA PRO A 325 6.10 10.95 42.94
C PRO A 325 7.11 10.64 44.05
N GLY A 326 8.13 9.84 43.71
CA GLY A 326 9.24 9.62 44.62
C GLY A 326 9.79 10.98 45.05
N PRO A 327 10.31 11.11 46.28
CA PRO A 327 10.86 12.37 46.76
C PRO A 327 11.82 12.95 45.72
N GLU A 328 11.69 14.24 45.44
CA GLU A 328 12.55 14.95 44.51
C GLU A 328 14.03 14.61 44.81
N PRO A 329 14.86 14.32 43.78
CA PRO A 329 16.27 14.09 43.99
C PRO A 329 16.86 15.27 44.76
N CYS A 330 17.50 14.97 45.91
CA CYS A 330 18.20 15.99 46.67
C CYS A 330 19.18 16.73 45.74
N PRO A 331 19.28 18.07 45.85
CA PRO A 331 20.20 18.83 45.02
C PRO A 331 21.62 18.29 45.18
N CYS A 332 22.25 17.95 44.06
CA CYS A 332 23.62 17.48 44.02
C CYS A 332 24.53 18.45 44.79
N PRO A 333 25.40 17.96 45.69
CA PRO A 333 26.38 18.81 46.34
C PRO A 333 27.27 19.48 45.29
N LYS A 334 27.54 20.78 45.47
CA LYS A 334 28.42 21.56 44.60
C LYS A 334 29.77 20.84 44.41
N PRO A 335 30.34 20.82 43.20
CA PRO A 335 31.64 20.21 42.97
C PRO A 335 32.70 20.84 43.88
N CYS A 336 33.42 20.01 44.62
CA CYS A 336 34.60 20.45 45.37
C CYS A 336 35.64 21.04 44.40
N PRO A 337 36.33 22.12 44.78
CA PRO A 337 37.38 22.71 43.94
C PRO A 337 38.51 21.70 43.73
N CYS A 338 38.93 21.56 42.46
CA CYS A 338 40.04 20.69 42.06
C CYS A 338 41.33 21.00 42.85
N PRO A 339 42.05 19.99 43.35
CA PRO A 339 43.40 20.18 43.85
C PRO A 339 44.34 20.65 42.73
N LYS A 340 45.26 21.56 43.07
CA LYS A 340 46.28 22.10 42.16
C LYS A 340 47.11 20.98 41.51
N PRO A 341 47.63 21.17 40.29
CA PRO A 341 48.40 20.15 39.60
C PRO A 341 49.73 19.90 40.32
N CYS A 342 49.98 18.64 40.72
CA CYS A 342 51.31 18.19 41.09
C CYS A 342 52.15 18.00 39.81
N THR A 343 53.24 18.75 39.71
CA THR A 343 54.31 18.55 38.73
C THR A 343 55.08 17.28 39.08
N CYS A 344 54.97 16.23 38.25
CA CYS A 344 55.95 15.15 38.21
C CYS A 344 56.52 15.02 36.79
N PRO A 345 57.82 14.73 36.62
CA PRO A 345 58.50 14.80 35.33
C PRO A 345 58.21 13.58 34.45
N CYS A 346 58.14 13.83 33.15
CA CYS A 346 57.86 12.88 32.07
C CYS A 346 58.91 11.75 31.97
N PRO A 347 58.52 10.46 31.87
CA PRO A 347 59.39 9.41 31.36
C PRO A 347 59.40 9.35 29.83
N LYS A 348 60.59 9.09 29.27
CA LYS A 348 60.96 9.05 27.84
C LYS A 348 60.03 8.21 26.95
N PRO A 349 59.96 8.49 25.62
CA PRO A 349 59.04 7.81 24.71
C PRO A 349 59.48 6.39 24.40
N CYS A 350 58.56 5.42 24.57
CA CYS A 350 58.72 4.05 24.11
C CYS A 350 58.37 3.93 22.62
N THR A 351 59.20 3.19 21.90
CA THR A 351 59.16 2.94 20.46
C THR A 351 57.98 2.04 20.02
N CYS A 352 57.37 2.36 18.88
CA CYS A 352 56.28 1.60 18.23
C CYS A 352 56.64 0.13 17.94
N PRO A 353 55.71 -0.83 18.18
CA PRO A 353 55.78 -2.16 17.58
C PRO A 353 55.30 -2.16 16.11
N LYS A 354 55.96 -2.99 15.29
CA LYS A 354 55.73 -3.17 13.84
C LYS A 354 54.31 -3.66 13.48
N PRO A 355 53.81 -3.39 12.25
CA PRO A 355 52.50 -3.88 11.79
C PRO A 355 52.48 -5.40 11.55
N CYS A 356 51.39 -6.07 11.94
CA CYS A 356 51.15 -7.49 11.68
C CYS A 356 50.98 -7.80 10.17
N PRO A 357 51.42 -8.99 9.70
CA PRO A 357 51.30 -9.40 8.30
C PRO A 357 49.86 -9.77 7.89
N LYS A 358 49.54 -9.51 6.61
CA LYS A 358 48.22 -9.71 5.96
C LYS A 358 47.77 -11.19 5.97
N PRO A 359 46.45 -11.48 6.09
CA PRO A 359 45.94 -12.86 5.99
C PRO A 359 46.04 -13.43 4.56
N CYS A 360 46.47 -14.69 4.45
CA CYS A 360 46.52 -15.45 3.20
C CYS A 360 45.11 -15.75 2.62
N PRO A 361 44.97 -15.87 1.28
CA PRO A 361 43.70 -16.18 0.63
C PRO A 361 43.26 -17.64 0.87
N LYS A 362 41.93 -17.82 1.05
CA LYS A 362 41.27 -19.12 1.27
C LYS A 362 41.36 -20.05 0.04
N PRO A 363 41.53 -21.38 0.22
CA PRO A 363 41.52 -22.35 -0.89
C PRO A 363 40.13 -22.52 -1.53
N CYS A 364 40.10 -22.72 -2.85
CA CYS A 364 38.89 -22.96 -3.66
C CYS A 364 38.15 -24.28 -3.30
N PRO A 365 36.82 -24.35 -3.52
CA PRO A 365 36.01 -25.53 -3.20
C PRO A 365 36.17 -26.70 -4.20
N LYS A 366 35.91 -27.91 -3.68
CA LYS A 366 35.99 -29.23 -4.35
C LYS A 366 35.02 -29.36 -5.55
N PRO A 367 35.29 -30.26 -6.52
CA PRO A 367 34.50 -30.41 -7.76
C PRO A 367 33.10 -31.00 -7.54
N CYS A 368 32.13 -30.55 -8.34
CA CYS A 368 30.75 -31.07 -8.36
C CYS A 368 30.65 -32.52 -8.89
N PRO A 369 29.67 -33.33 -8.42
CA PRO A 369 29.40 -34.66 -8.95
C PRO A 369 28.79 -34.65 -10.36
N LYS A 370 29.02 -35.74 -11.11
CA LYS A 370 28.61 -35.99 -12.51
C LYS A 370 27.08 -35.91 -12.72
N PRO A 371 26.57 -35.40 -13.86
CA PRO A 371 25.16 -35.49 -14.24
C PRO A 371 24.74 -36.92 -14.64
N CYS A 372 23.58 -37.38 -14.19
CA CYS A 372 22.92 -38.62 -14.61
C CYS A 372 22.36 -38.54 -16.05
N PRO A 373 22.23 -39.67 -16.76
CA PRO A 373 21.85 -39.73 -18.17
C PRO A 373 20.35 -39.49 -18.42
N CYS A 374 20.03 -38.77 -19.50
CA CYS A 374 18.68 -38.60 -20.05
C CYS A 374 18.22 -39.86 -20.80
N SER A 375 17.01 -40.35 -20.51
CA SER A 375 16.31 -41.35 -21.33
C SER A 375 15.44 -40.67 -22.42
N PRO A 376 15.33 -41.26 -23.62
CA PRO A 376 14.68 -40.64 -24.78
C PRO A 376 13.15 -40.76 -24.80
N ALA A 377 12.54 -39.76 -25.44
CA ALA A 377 11.11 -39.63 -25.71
C ALA A 377 10.61 -40.66 -26.74
N THR A 378 9.40 -41.17 -26.52
CA THR A 378 8.67 -42.03 -27.46
C THR A 378 7.34 -41.39 -27.89
N HIS A 379 7.14 -41.41 -29.22
CA HIS A 379 5.89 -41.37 -29.99
C HIS A 379 5.24 -40.02 -30.39
N THR A 380 5.74 -39.52 -31.52
CA THR A 380 5.04 -39.27 -32.81
C THR A 380 3.50 -39.29 -32.86
N LYS A 381 2.91 -38.18 -33.33
CA LYS A 381 1.81 -38.15 -34.32
C LYS A 381 2.14 -37.11 -35.41
N ARG A 382 1.97 -37.49 -36.69
CA ARG A 382 2.24 -36.73 -37.93
C ARG A 382 0.90 -36.57 -38.65
N LEU A 383 0.45 -35.38 -39.08
CA LEU A 383 0.60 -34.76 -40.42
C LEU A 383 -0.42 -33.60 -40.53
N PRO A 384 -0.43 -32.72 -41.58
CA PRO A 384 0.53 -32.57 -42.69
C PRO A 384 1.00 -31.10 -42.92
N ASN A 385 2.09 -30.93 -43.68
CA ASN A 385 2.60 -29.67 -44.26
C ASN A 385 3.56 -28.75 -43.45
N ARG A 386 4.49 -29.30 -42.67
CA ARG A 386 5.78 -28.62 -42.41
C ARG A 386 6.95 -29.61 -42.40
N ILE A 387 7.99 -29.32 -43.18
CA ILE A 387 9.30 -29.98 -43.13
C ILE A 387 10.12 -29.21 -42.10
N CYS A 388 10.39 -29.82 -40.94
CA CYS A 388 11.31 -29.26 -39.95
C CYS A 388 12.69 -29.91 -40.14
N THR A 389 13.71 -29.12 -40.42
CA THR A 389 15.13 -29.53 -40.34
C THR A 389 15.52 -29.71 -38.86
N PRO A 390 16.25 -30.78 -38.46
CA PRO A 390 16.68 -30.98 -37.08
C PRO A 390 17.65 -29.88 -36.63
N CYS A 391 17.41 -29.29 -35.45
CA CYS A 391 18.36 -28.38 -34.81
C CYS A 391 19.60 -29.17 -34.35
N ASN A 392 20.75 -28.84 -34.92
CA ASN A 392 22.04 -29.37 -34.52
C ASN A 392 22.54 -28.57 -33.30
N CYS A 393 22.23 -29.02 -32.08
CA CYS A 393 22.77 -28.40 -30.86
C CYS A 393 24.25 -28.78 -30.70
N GLN A 394 25.16 -27.92 -31.17
CA GLN A 394 26.57 -28.00 -30.81
C GLN A 394 26.76 -27.66 -29.31
N LYS A 395 27.58 -28.46 -28.62
CA LYS A 395 27.94 -28.24 -27.21
C LYS A 395 28.61 -26.85 -27.02
N PRO A 396 28.30 -26.09 -25.97
CA PRO A 396 29.00 -24.84 -25.68
C PRO A 396 30.46 -25.12 -25.30
N GLN A 397 31.39 -24.35 -25.88
CA GLN A 397 32.84 -24.44 -25.65
C GLN A 397 33.35 -23.71 -24.40
N ASN A 398 32.50 -23.16 -23.52
CA ASN A 398 32.97 -22.63 -22.23
C ASN A 398 31.86 -22.45 -21.18
N PRO A 399 32.05 -22.79 -19.88
CA PRO A 399 30.97 -22.84 -18.89
C PRO A 399 30.66 -21.53 -18.13
N CYS A 400 31.18 -20.37 -18.56
CA CYS A 400 31.11 -19.14 -17.75
C CYS A 400 30.41 -17.93 -18.39
N CYS A 401 29.52 -18.11 -19.38
CA CYS A 401 28.70 -17.00 -19.91
C CYS A 401 27.19 -17.21 -19.67
N PRO A 402 26.47 -16.20 -19.12
CA PRO A 402 25.02 -16.20 -19.09
C PRO A 402 24.46 -16.01 -20.51
N CYS A 403 23.42 -16.77 -20.86
CA CYS A 403 22.80 -16.73 -22.19
C CYS A 403 22.30 -15.31 -22.52
N THR A 404 22.96 -14.65 -23.48
CA THR A 404 22.42 -13.49 -24.21
C THR A 404 22.09 -13.92 -25.63
N ASN A 405 20.88 -13.59 -26.08
CA ASN A 405 20.31 -13.80 -27.41
C ASN A 405 19.83 -15.22 -27.75
N SER A 406 18.52 -15.44 -27.63
CA SER A 406 17.80 -16.28 -28.58
C SER A 406 16.92 -15.38 -29.43
N THR A 407 17.38 -15.12 -30.65
CA THR A 407 16.56 -14.71 -31.79
C THR A 407 15.34 -15.61 -31.89
N ALA A 408 14.18 -14.99 -32.08
CA ALA A 408 12.89 -15.65 -32.21
C ALA A 408 12.91 -16.72 -33.31
N CYS A 409 12.20 -17.82 -33.09
CA CYS A 409 11.84 -18.73 -34.17
C CYS A 409 10.88 -17.99 -35.12
N GLU A 410 11.40 -17.43 -36.21
CA GLU A 410 10.58 -16.84 -37.27
C GLU A 410 9.89 -17.97 -38.05
N CYS A 411 8.56 -17.93 -38.06
CA CYS A 411 7.74 -18.70 -38.99
C CYS A 411 7.27 -17.73 -40.08
N GLU A 412 7.88 -17.77 -41.26
CA GLU A 412 7.41 -16.98 -42.40
C GLU A 412 6.21 -17.63 -43.09
N GLU A 413 5.19 -16.82 -43.39
CA GLU A 413 4.07 -17.14 -44.29
C GLU A 413 4.47 -16.89 -45.74
N LYS A 414 4.23 -17.85 -46.63
CA LYS A 414 4.40 -17.64 -48.08
C LYS A 414 3.21 -16.86 -48.64
N ASN A 415 3.46 -15.62 -49.04
CA ASN A 415 2.63 -14.87 -49.98
C ASN A 415 2.58 -15.59 -51.33
N THR A 416 1.38 -15.88 -51.83
CA THR A 416 1.12 -16.14 -53.25
C THR A 416 0.28 -15.01 -53.81
N GLU A 417 0.88 -14.25 -54.72
CA GLU A 417 0.26 -13.16 -55.47
C GLU A 417 -0.32 -13.66 -56.81
N LYS A 418 -1.40 -12.99 -57.25
CA LYS A 418 -1.95 -12.85 -58.62
C LYS A 418 -2.82 -13.95 -59.25
N GLY A 419 -4.03 -13.52 -59.67
CA GLY A 419 -4.81 -14.14 -60.74
C GLY A 419 -6.23 -13.59 -60.91
N MET A 420 -6.44 -12.77 -61.95
CA MET A 420 -7.65 -12.10 -62.45
C MET A 420 -8.91 -12.96 -62.76
N CYS A 421 -10.02 -12.22 -63.01
CA CYS A 421 -11.29 -12.56 -63.72
C CYS A 421 -12.38 -13.22 -62.85
N ARG A 422 -13.65 -12.79 -62.81
CA ARG A 422 -14.51 -11.96 -63.66
C ARG A 422 -15.52 -11.20 -62.79
#